data_AF-A0A2E3Q0S8-F1
#
_entry.id   AF-A0A2E3Q0S8-F1
#
_cell.length_a   1.000
_cell.length_b   1.000
_cell.length_c   1.000
_cell.angle_alpha   90.00
_cell.angle_beta   90.00
_cell.angle_gamma   90.00
#
_symmetry.space_group_name_H-M   'P 1'
#
loop_
_entity.id
_entity.type
_entity.pdbx_description
1 polymer ?
#
loop_
_entity_poly.entity_id
_entity_poly.type
_entity_poly.pdbx_seq_one_letter_code
_entity_poly.pdbx_strand_id
1 'polypeptide(L)'
;MSPSRSTSRRESARRFWLVKTEPHAYSIDDLKRDRTTGWDGVRNHQARNFMRDEMKKGDLVLVYHSNADPPGVVGIATVSREGHPDPTAFDPKDSHFDPKSDPDNPRWIQVELRFKRKFKRMIPLAELKEASRLKGMPLLQKGQRLSVQPVTEAQFEVVVAMAGS
;
A
#
# COMPACT_ATOMS: atom_id res chain seq x y z
N MET A 1 -31.72 38.64 6.97
CA MET A 1 -31.60 37.23 6.53
C MET A 1 -30.21 37.06 5.93
N SER A 2 -29.28 36.46 6.69
CA SER A 2 -27.93 36.18 6.21
C SER A 2 -27.88 34.72 5.75
N PRO A 3 -27.42 34.40 4.52
CA PRO A 3 -27.24 33.01 4.14
C PRO A 3 -25.96 32.49 4.79
N SER A 4 -26.12 31.51 5.68
CA SER A 4 -25.04 30.68 6.21
C SER A 4 -24.31 29.98 5.06
N ARG A 5 -23.02 30.28 4.88
CA ARG A 5 -22.15 29.49 3.99
C ARG A 5 -21.88 28.15 4.68
N SER A 6 -22.63 27.13 4.26
CA SER A 6 -22.26 25.72 4.48
C SER A 6 -20.92 25.47 3.78
N THR A 7 -19.83 25.44 4.55
CA THR A 7 -18.58 24.86 4.11
C THR A 7 -18.76 23.34 4.07
N SER A 8 -19.31 22.84 2.96
CA SER A 8 -19.08 21.46 2.54
C SER A 8 -17.57 21.30 2.33
N ARG A 9 -16.89 20.79 3.36
CA ARG A 9 -15.57 20.20 3.20
C ARG A 9 -15.82 19.03 2.25
N ARG A 10 -15.44 19.15 0.97
CA ARG A 10 -15.35 17.97 0.11
C ARG A 10 -14.42 17.03 0.85
N GLU A 11 -14.97 15.96 1.44
CA GLU A 11 -14.15 14.82 1.80
C GLU A 11 -13.44 14.43 0.51
N SER A 12 -12.12 14.55 0.48
CA SER A 12 -11.33 14.03 -0.62
C SER A 12 -11.72 12.56 -0.77
N ALA A 13 -12.21 12.17 -1.94
CA ALA A 13 -12.59 10.80 -2.20
C ALA A 13 -11.43 9.87 -1.82
N ARG A 14 -11.74 8.88 -0.96
CA ARG A 14 -10.76 7.91 -0.45
C ARG A 14 -10.05 7.24 -1.61
N ARG A 15 -8.73 7.09 -1.54
CA ARG A 15 -7.94 6.38 -2.55
C ARG A 15 -7.65 4.96 -2.11
N PHE A 16 -7.32 4.14 -3.11
CA PHE A 16 -7.05 2.72 -2.92
C PHE A 16 -5.68 2.39 -3.50
N TRP A 17 -4.99 1.49 -2.82
CA TRP A 17 -3.60 1.17 -3.09
C TRP A 17 -3.38 -0.34 -3.03
N LEU A 18 -2.25 -0.77 -3.58
CA LEU A 18 -1.67 -2.08 -3.34
C LEU A 18 -0.23 -1.90 -2.92
N VAL A 19 0.16 -2.61 -1.86
CA VAL A 19 1.55 -2.74 -1.43
C VAL A 19 2.01 -4.19 -1.52
N LYS A 20 3.26 -4.40 -1.92
CA LYS A 20 3.89 -5.71 -2.00
C LYS A 20 4.85 -5.91 -0.83
N THR A 21 4.84 -7.11 -0.26
CA THR A 21 5.79 -7.57 0.74
C THR A 21 6.07 -9.05 0.52
N GLU A 22 7.26 -9.51 0.88
CA GLU A 22 7.56 -10.95 0.93
C GLU A 22 7.10 -11.51 2.27
N PRO A 23 6.31 -12.60 2.30
CA PRO A 23 5.73 -13.11 3.53
C PRO A 23 6.78 -13.56 4.57
N HIS A 24 7.98 -13.93 4.13
CA HIS A 24 9.08 -14.29 5.02
C HIS A 24 9.78 -13.08 5.65
N ALA A 25 9.67 -11.90 5.03
CA ALA A 25 10.22 -10.66 5.56
C ALA A 25 9.22 -9.94 6.47
N TYR A 26 7.99 -9.72 5.96
CA TYR A 26 6.91 -9.10 6.73
C TYR A 26 5.54 -9.47 6.17
N SER A 27 4.80 -10.35 6.86
CA SER A 27 3.51 -10.86 6.43
C SER A 27 2.32 -10.00 6.90
N ILE A 28 1.10 -10.35 6.44
CA ILE A 28 -0.13 -9.75 6.97
C ILE A 28 -0.40 -10.15 8.43
N ASP A 29 0.13 -11.30 8.87
CA ASP A 29 0.03 -11.75 10.25
C ASP A 29 0.98 -10.98 11.16
N ASP A 30 2.16 -10.60 10.65
CA ASP A 30 3.05 -9.66 11.34
C ASP A 30 2.37 -8.30 11.52
N LEU A 31 1.79 -7.75 10.44
CA LEU A 31 1.02 -6.51 10.53
C LEU A 31 -0.16 -6.61 11.50
N LYS A 32 -0.84 -7.76 11.53
CA LYS A 32 -1.93 -8.02 12.49
C LYS A 32 -1.44 -8.02 13.93
N ARG A 33 -0.30 -8.66 14.21
CA ARG A 33 0.35 -8.70 15.53
C ARG A 33 0.77 -7.31 15.96
N ASP A 34 1.48 -6.59 15.10
CA ASP A 34 2.10 -5.29 15.40
C ASP A 34 1.07 -4.15 15.38
N ARG A 35 -0.09 -4.39 14.77
CA ARG A 35 -1.22 -3.45 14.56
C ARG A 35 -0.90 -2.32 13.60
N THR A 36 0.30 -1.77 13.65
CA THR A 36 0.81 -0.70 12.78
C THR A 36 2.28 -0.91 12.48
N THR A 37 2.71 -0.52 11.28
CA THR A 37 4.13 -0.47 10.88
C THR A 37 4.40 0.71 9.97
N GLY A 38 5.63 1.22 9.99
CA GLY A 38 6.15 1.97 8.85
C GLY A 38 6.27 1.04 7.64
N TRP A 39 5.87 1.50 6.46
CA TRP A 39 6.04 0.74 5.22
C TRP A 39 7.38 1.11 4.57
N ASP A 40 8.45 0.73 5.25
CA ASP A 40 9.84 1.05 4.94
C ASP A 40 10.39 0.26 3.73
N GLY A 41 11.69 0.46 3.45
CA GLY A 41 12.45 -0.33 2.48
C GLY A 41 12.14 -0.03 1.01
N VAL A 42 11.18 0.85 0.71
CA VAL A 42 10.86 1.23 -0.67
C VAL A 42 11.97 2.11 -1.24
N ARG A 43 12.67 1.58 -2.26
CA ARG A 43 13.78 2.24 -2.97
C ARG A 43 13.50 2.53 -4.45
N ASN A 44 12.22 2.58 -4.82
CA ASN A 44 11.78 3.02 -6.14
C ASN A 44 11.19 4.44 -6.06
N HIS A 45 11.69 5.38 -6.87
CA HIS A 45 11.28 6.79 -6.81
C HIS A 45 9.79 7.01 -7.10
N GLN A 46 9.19 6.27 -8.02
CA GLN A 46 7.77 6.41 -8.33
C GLN A 46 6.90 5.86 -7.19
N ALA A 47 7.25 4.69 -6.65
CA ALA A 47 6.57 4.13 -5.47
C ALA A 47 6.68 5.07 -4.26
N ARG A 48 7.87 5.67 -4.05
CA ARG A 48 8.08 6.70 -3.03
C ARG A 48 7.16 7.92 -3.27
N ASN A 49 7.08 8.42 -4.49
CA ASN A 49 6.25 9.59 -4.80
C ASN A 49 4.77 9.33 -4.49
N PHE A 50 4.27 8.13 -4.79
CA PHE A 50 2.91 7.74 -4.39
C PHE A 50 2.71 7.84 -2.88
N MET A 51 3.63 7.30 -2.09
CA MET A 51 3.55 7.39 -0.62
C MET A 51 3.66 8.82 -0.09
N ARG A 52 4.57 9.62 -0.67
CA ARG A 52 4.83 11.00 -0.24
C ARG A 52 3.70 11.95 -0.57
N ASP A 53 3.23 11.90 -1.82
CA ASP A 53 2.39 12.95 -2.40
C ASP A 53 0.90 12.58 -2.37
N GLU A 54 0.59 11.28 -2.51
CA GLU A 54 -0.75 10.83 -2.88
C GLU A 54 -1.46 9.99 -1.81
N MET A 55 -0.74 9.19 -1.03
CA MET A 55 -1.33 8.39 0.04
C MET A 55 -1.74 9.28 1.22
N LYS A 56 -3.03 9.23 1.59
CA LYS A 56 -3.61 10.02 2.67
C LYS A 56 -4.17 9.16 3.78
N LYS A 57 -4.21 9.70 4.99
CA LYS A 57 -4.75 8.99 6.15
C LYS A 57 -6.18 8.54 5.87
N GLY A 58 -6.46 7.26 6.08
CA GLY A 58 -7.77 6.66 5.82
C GLY A 58 -7.91 5.99 4.44
N ASP A 59 -6.91 6.10 3.56
CA ASP A 59 -6.83 5.32 2.33
C ASP A 59 -6.72 3.82 2.62
N LEU A 60 -7.30 2.99 1.75
CA LEU A 60 -7.27 1.53 1.89
C LEU A 60 -6.20 0.91 1.01
N VAL A 61 -5.56 -0.13 1.54
CA VAL A 61 -4.39 -0.74 0.92
C VAL A 61 -4.57 -2.25 0.86
N LEU A 62 -4.55 -2.84 -0.32
CA LEU A 62 -4.42 -4.29 -0.50
C LEU A 62 -2.99 -4.70 -0.17
N VAL A 63 -2.84 -5.70 0.70
CA VAL A 63 -1.53 -6.29 1.01
C VAL A 63 -1.32 -7.51 0.13
N TYR A 64 -0.28 -7.47 -0.70
CA TYR A 64 0.08 -8.50 -1.66
C TYR A 64 1.36 -9.21 -1.22
N HIS A 65 1.31 -10.53 -1.10
CA HIS A 65 2.49 -11.38 -0.90
C HIS A 65 3.17 -11.64 -2.24
N SER A 66 4.33 -11.03 -2.43
CA SER A 66 5.24 -11.24 -3.57
C SER A 66 6.32 -12.25 -3.23
N ASN A 67 7.03 -12.74 -4.27
CA ASN A 67 8.09 -13.74 -4.13
C ASN A 67 7.68 -14.93 -3.25
N ALA A 68 6.44 -15.38 -3.45
CA ALA A 68 5.78 -16.44 -2.69
C ALA A 68 5.14 -17.42 -3.66
N ASP A 69 4.87 -18.64 -3.20
CA ASP A 69 4.21 -19.67 -3.98
C ASP A 69 2.94 -20.20 -3.27
N PRO A 70 1.73 -19.86 -3.74
CA PRO A 70 1.43 -18.88 -4.79
C PRO A 70 1.54 -17.43 -4.28
N PRO A 71 1.87 -16.45 -5.15
CA PRO A 71 1.79 -15.04 -4.78
C PRO A 71 0.34 -14.55 -4.89
N GLY A 72 -0.07 -13.58 -4.07
CA GLY A 72 -1.46 -13.17 -4.03
C GLY A 72 -1.81 -12.07 -3.04
N VAL A 73 -3.05 -11.59 -3.11
CA VAL A 73 -3.58 -10.61 -2.15
C VAL A 73 -4.11 -11.35 -0.92
N VAL A 74 -3.67 -10.92 0.26
CA VAL A 74 -3.93 -11.63 1.53
C VAL A 74 -4.77 -10.83 2.53
N GLY A 75 -4.97 -9.54 2.29
CA GLY A 75 -5.73 -8.70 3.21
C GLY A 75 -5.74 -7.23 2.85
N ILE A 76 -6.19 -6.43 3.82
CA ILE A 76 -6.35 -4.99 3.75
C ILE A 76 -5.64 -4.35 4.95
N ALA A 77 -4.93 -3.26 4.67
CA ALA A 77 -4.44 -2.29 5.62
C ALA A 77 -5.09 -0.91 5.37
N THR A 78 -4.81 0.05 6.25
CA THR A 78 -5.23 1.45 6.10
C THR A 78 -4.07 2.35 6.40
N VAL A 79 -3.91 3.44 5.64
CA VAL A 79 -2.89 4.45 5.95
C VAL A 79 -3.25 5.15 7.26
N SER A 80 -2.43 4.99 8.30
CA SER A 80 -2.61 5.64 9.60
C SER A 80 -1.80 6.92 9.77
N ARG A 81 -0.70 7.06 9.03
CA ARG A 81 0.14 8.27 8.93
C ARG A 81 0.60 8.47 7.50
N GLU A 82 0.56 9.72 7.03
CA GLU A 82 1.01 10.11 5.69
C GLU A 82 2.55 10.04 5.56
N GLY A 83 3.04 10.36 4.36
CA GLY A 83 4.46 10.33 4.01
C GLY A 83 5.36 11.02 5.03
N HIS A 84 6.32 10.29 5.57
CA HIS A 84 7.36 10.76 6.47
C HIS A 84 8.68 10.03 6.20
N PRO A 85 9.83 10.52 6.72
CA PRO A 85 11.13 9.91 6.44
C PRO A 85 11.18 8.42 6.80
N ASP A 86 11.77 7.62 5.92
CA ASP A 86 12.06 6.21 6.17
C ASP A 86 13.35 6.08 7.00
N PRO A 87 13.27 5.62 8.27
CA PRO A 87 14.42 5.53 9.15
C PRO A 87 15.46 4.51 8.68
N THR A 88 15.05 3.48 7.93
CA THR A 88 15.95 2.44 7.40
C THR A 88 16.97 3.01 6.41
N ALA A 89 16.67 4.17 5.80
CA ALA A 89 17.61 4.84 4.91
C ALA A 89 18.83 5.41 5.64
N PHE A 90 18.76 5.60 6.96
CA PHE A 90 19.79 6.26 7.76
C PHE A 90 20.58 5.30 8.67
N ASP A 91 20.17 4.03 8.79
CA ASP A 91 20.85 3.03 9.62
C ASP A 91 21.86 2.22 8.76
N PRO A 92 23.18 2.35 8.98
CA PRO A 92 24.20 1.60 8.24
C PRO A 92 24.12 0.07 8.39
N LYS A 93 23.35 -0.43 9.35
CA LYS A 93 23.15 -1.88 9.57
C LYS A 93 21.91 -2.42 8.86
N ASP A 94 21.03 -1.56 8.36
CA ASP A 94 19.85 -1.97 7.62
C ASP A 94 20.19 -2.29 6.16
N SER A 95 19.51 -3.28 5.59
CA SER A 95 19.71 -3.67 4.19
C SER A 95 19.30 -2.58 3.19
N HIS A 96 18.50 -1.61 3.62
CA HIS A 96 18.01 -0.51 2.80
C HIS A 96 18.73 0.83 3.08
N PHE A 97 19.86 0.81 3.79
CA PHE A 97 20.69 2.00 4.02
C PHE A 97 21.02 2.72 2.71
N ASP A 98 20.86 4.05 2.69
CA ASP A 98 21.30 4.90 1.59
C ASP A 98 22.23 5.99 2.15
N PRO A 99 23.56 5.86 2.00
CA PRO A 99 24.52 6.84 2.52
C PRO A 99 24.38 8.23 1.89
N LYS A 100 23.57 8.37 0.83
CA LYS A 100 23.29 9.66 0.19
C LYS A 100 21.91 10.21 0.57
N SER A 101 21.17 9.58 1.49
CA SER A 101 19.94 10.14 2.05
C SER A 101 20.31 11.11 3.17
N ASP A 102 19.88 12.35 3.02
CA ASP A 102 20.12 13.43 3.99
C ASP A 102 18.99 13.45 5.04
N PRO A 103 19.28 13.40 6.36
CA PRO A 103 18.25 13.52 7.40
C PRO A 103 17.43 14.82 7.32
N ASP A 104 18.01 15.92 6.86
CA ASP A 104 17.33 17.21 6.71
C ASP A 104 16.53 17.29 5.41
N ASN A 105 16.88 16.47 4.42
CA ASN A 105 16.13 16.32 3.16
C ASN A 105 16.01 14.84 2.72
N PRO A 106 15.18 14.04 3.41
CA PRO A 106 15.15 12.58 3.24
C PRO A 106 14.77 12.16 1.82
N ARG A 107 15.64 11.35 1.21
CA ARG A 107 15.37 10.82 -0.14
C ARG A 107 14.21 9.84 -0.14
N TRP A 108 14.10 9.04 0.92
CA TRP A 108 13.17 7.93 1.06
C TRP A 108 12.11 8.25 2.09
N ILE A 109 10.88 8.00 1.68
CA ILE A 109 9.66 8.35 2.40
C ILE A 109 8.84 7.06 2.52
N GLN A 110 8.26 6.85 3.69
CA GLN A 110 7.30 5.79 3.97
C GLN A 110 5.99 6.37 4.48
N VAL A 111 4.91 5.59 4.41
CA VAL A 111 3.69 5.82 5.19
C VAL A 111 3.65 4.89 6.39
N GLU A 112 2.76 5.14 7.35
CA GLU A 112 2.41 4.12 8.35
C GLU A 112 1.14 3.40 7.91
N LEU A 113 1.17 2.07 7.91
CA LEU A 113 0.02 1.22 7.65
C LEU A 113 -0.48 0.58 8.94
N ARG A 114 -1.81 0.55 9.09
CA ARG A 114 -2.53 -0.13 10.15
C ARG A 114 -3.21 -1.38 9.62
N PHE A 115 -3.11 -2.49 10.33
CA PHE A 115 -3.90 -3.69 10.04
C PHE A 115 -5.40 -3.35 10.02
N LYS A 116 -6.11 -3.77 8.97
CA LYS A 116 -7.58 -3.67 8.91
C LYS A 116 -8.25 -5.03 8.87
N ARG A 117 -7.86 -5.90 7.94
CA ARG A 117 -8.50 -7.21 7.74
C ARG A 117 -7.55 -8.18 7.07
N LYS A 118 -7.42 -9.40 7.61
CA LYS A 118 -6.87 -10.53 6.87
C LYS A 118 -8.01 -11.23 6.14
N PHE A 119 -7.80 -11.61 4.87
CA PHE A 119 -8.79 -12.38 4.15
C PHE A 119 -8.86 -13.82 4.67
N LYS A 120 -10.07 -14.40 4.70
CA LYS A 120 -10.25 -15.82 5.04
C LYS A 120 -9.54 -16.73 4.02
N ARG A 121 -9.46 -16.25 2.77
CA ARG A 121 -8.84 -16.91 1.63
C ARG A 121 -7.93 -15.91 0.91
N MET A 122 -6.68 -16.29 0.67
CA MET A 122 -5.79 -15.54 -0.22
C MET A 122 -6.33 -15.58 -1.65
N ILE A 123 -6.19 -14.48 -2.40
CA ILE A 123 -6.51 -14.43 -3.83
C ILE A 123 -5.21 -14.55 -4.65
N PRO A 124 -4.91 -15.72 -5.24
CA PRO A 124 -3.70 -15.92 -6.02
C PRO A 124 -3.64 -15.01 -7.24
N LEU A 125 -2.43 -14.64 -7.66
CA LEU A 125 -2.20 -13.85 -8.88
C LEU A 125 -2.83 -14.49 -10.12
N ALA A 126 -2.85 -15.83 -10.19
CA ALA A 126 -3.51 -16.56 -11.27
C ALA A 126 -5.00 -16.18 -11.39
N GLU A 127 -5.74 -16.19 -10.27
CA GLU A 127 -7.16 -15.80 -10.26
C GLU A 127 -7.37 -14.32 -10.55
N LEU A 128 -6.46 -13.45 -10.08
CA LEU A 128 -6.52 -12.02 -10.39
C LEU A 128 -6.37 -11.77 -11.91
N LYS A 129 -5.57 -12.57 -12.61
CA LYS A 129 -5.38 -12.45 -14.06
C LYS A 129 -6.61 -12.86 -14.86
N GLU A 130 -7.38 -13.83 -14.38
CA GLU A 130 -8.61 -14.30 -15.03
C GLU A 130 -9.79 -13.34 -14.82
N ALA A 131 -9.73 -12.47 -13.81
CA ALA A 131 -10.78 -11.51 -13.52
C ALA A 131 -10.78 -10.35 -14.53
N SER A 132 -11.64 -10.42 -15.56
CA SER A 132 -11.80 -9.36 -16.57
C SER A 132 -12.08 -7.97 -15.99
N ARG A 133 -12.75 -7.91 -14.82
CA ARG A 133 -13.04 -6.67 -14.07
C ARG A 133 -11.77 -6.01 -13.48
N LEU A 134 -10.64 -6.70 -13.45
CA LEU A 134 -9.33 -6.16 -13.04
C LEU A 134 -8.48 -5.69 -14.21
N LYS A 135 -9.02 -5.65 -15.43
CA LYS A 135 -8.32 -5.12 -16.60
C LYS A 135 -7.75 -3.72 -16.31
N GLY A 136 -6.48 -3.53 -16.67
CA GLY A 136 -5.77 -2.27 -16.47
C GLY A 136 -5.19 -2.07 -15.06
N MET A 137 -5.46 -2.98 -14.10
CA MET A 137 -4.82 -2.93 -12.78
C MET A 137 -3.29 -3.00 -12.94
N PRO A 138 -2.51 -2.06 -12.36
CA PRO A 138 -1.06 -2.04 -12.54
C PRO A 138 -0.38 -3.38 -12.23
N LEU A 139 -0.84 -4.08 -11.20
CA LEU A 139 -0.35 -5.41 -10.77
C LEU A 139 -0.27 -6.42 -11.92
N LEU A 140 -1.22 -6.36 -12.86
CA LEU A 140 -1.40 -7.34 -13.93
C LEU A 140 -0.68 -6.97 -15.22
N GLN A 141 -0.08 -5.78 -15.30
CA GLN A 141 0.60 -5.31 -16.50
C GLN A 141 1.96 -6.00 -16.65
N LYS A 142 2.27 -6.44 -17.88
CA LYS A 142 3.57 -7.06 -18.21
C LYS A 142 4.70 -6.08 -17.89
N GLY A 143 5.72 -6.54 -17.18
CA GLY A 143 6.89 -5.72 -16.84
C GLY A 143 6.68 -4.78 -15.65
N GLN A 144 5.52 -4.77 -15.01
CA GLN A 144 5.31 -3.96 -13.80
C GLN A 144 6.30 -4.37 -12.68
N ARG A 145 6.95 -3.38 -12.07
CA ARG A 145 7.95 -3.56 -11.00
C ARG A 145 7.68 -2.73 -9.75
N LEU A 146 6.69 -1.85 -9.75
CA LEU A 146 6.35 -1.04 -8.58
C LEU A 146 5.84 -1.92 -7.44
N SER A 147 6.36 -1.65 -6.23
CA SER A 147 5.95 -2.27 -4.97
C SER A 147 4.77 -1.55 -4.31
N VAL A 148 4.55 -0.27 -4.64
CA VAL A 148 3.39 0.53 -4.26
C VAL A 148 2.67 0.94 -5.54
N GLN A 149 1.37 0.70 -5.61
CA GLN A 149 0.60 0.87 -6.85
C GLN A 149 -0.77 1.49 -6.55
N PRO A 150 -1.25 2.42 -7.39
CA PRO A 150 -2.63 2.89 -7.31
C PRO A 150 -3.59 1.77 -7.73
N VAL A 151 -4.75 1.73 -7.10
CA VAL A 151 -5.86 0.82 -7.39
C VAL A 151 -7.12 1.66 -7.52
N THR A 152 -7.96 1.38 -8.51
CA THR A 152 -9.26 2.05 -8.59
C THR A 152 -10.21 1.47 -7.55
N GLU A 153 -11.22 2.23 -7.11
CA GLU A 153 -12.25 1.73 -6.20
C GLU A 153 -12.90 0.44 -6.72
N ALA A 154 -13.29 0.43 -8.00
CA ALA A 154 -13.88 -0.75 -8.64
C ALA A 154 -12.95 -1.98 -8.63
N GLN A 155 -11.63 -1.79 -8.85
CA GLN A 155 -10.66 -2.89 -8.76
C GLN A 155 -10.51 -3.39 -7.32
N PHE A 156 -10.45 -2.49 -6.35
CA PHE A 156 -10.37 -2.83 -4.94
C PHE A 156 -11.59 -3.66 -4.50
N GLU A 157 -12.79 -3.22 -4.85
CA GLU A 157 -14.04 -3.91 -4.54
C GLU A 157 -14.10 -5.32 -5.16
N VAL A 158 -13.62 -5.48 -6.40
CA VAL A 158 -13.53 -6.80 -7.05
C VAL A 158 -12.65 -7.74 -6.23
N VAL A 159 -11.43 -7.32 -5.86
CA VAL A 159 -10.51 -8.15 -5.07
C VAL A 159 -11.11 -8.50 -3.72
N VAL A 160 -11.77 -7.53 -3.07
CA VAL A 160 -12.46 -7.74 -1.79
C VAL A 160 -13.61 -8.74 -1.90
N ALA A 161 -14.39 -8.68 -2.99
CA ALA A 161 -15.48 -9.61 -3.23
C ALA A 161 -14.96 -11.03 -3.53
N MET A 162 -13.86 -11.16 -4.28
CA MET A 162 -13.22 -12.45 -4.55
C MET A 162 -12.75 -13.15 -3.26
N ALA A 163 -12.33 -12.38 -2.25
CA ALA A 163 -11.87 -12.89 -0.95
C ALA A 163 -12.96 -13.56 -0.11
N GLY A 164 -14.23 -13.45 -0.51
CA GLY A 164 -15.37 -13.85 0.28
C GLY A 164 -15.63 -12.86 1.41
N SER A 165 -16.90 -12.49 1.58
CA SER A 165 -17.34 -11.56 2.63
C SER A 165 -16.97 -12.03 4.04
#